data_AF-A0A7Y5U809-F1
#
_entry.id   AF-A0A7Y5U809-F1
#
_cell.length_a   1.000
_cell.length_b   1.000
_cell.length_c   1.000
_cell.angle_alpha   90.00
_cell.angle_beta   90.00
_cell.angle_gamma   90.00
#
_symmetry.space_group_name_H-M   'P 1'
#
loop_
_entity.id
_entity.type
_entity.pdbx_description
1 polymer ?
#
loop_
_entity_poly.entity_id
_entity_poly.type
_entity_poly.pdbx_seq_one_letter_code
_entity_poly.pdbx_strand_id
1 'polypeptide(L)'
;MASTENQAQPAPKKGAPRWLVRSAIIGSALLPLPTVLAYGCDSPTQFDDLCGWVRDPNNCYRDFFVDVGASCGATPDTRVGSFAGRDKLGECYLSAGGVVVFEPPIDLALPPGDNPEPLKIKVINPDQTECAEFEFRAKYDFKATFEGDPLPDAGVDANDLPEEFILGGTFDMAGGRDSDILNVTCPGGETFTFDRLQVTRCREFEAILPHAEIDFSPGGIEQTGVIRLNVFYPPTEGELSNAQPVPINYFECVIPAAPPACENGVKDGAETDIDCGGGFCTSRCDDGQLCITDDDCLSSACVVDMGIKKCAGGAP
;
A
#
# COMPACT_ATOMS: atom_id res chain seq x y z
N MET A 1 25.80 -51.08 11.45
CA MET A 1 26.23 -49.73 11.03
C MET A 1 25.04 -48.83 11.26
N ALA A 2 25.12 -48.02 12.31
CA ALA A 2 24.07 -47.09 12.71
C ALA A 2 24.39 -45.72 12.12
N SER A 3 23.39 -45.06 11.54
CA SER A 3 23.36 -43.61 11.37
C SER A 3 21.95 -43.15 11.70
N THR A 4 21.80 -42.63 12.90
CA THR A 4 20.66 -41.83 13.35
C THR A 4 20.85 -40.41 12.83
N GLU A 5 19.95 -39.97 11.96
CA GLU A 5 19.84 -38.58 11.52
C GLU A 5 19.14 -37.78 12.62
N ASN A 6 19.84 -36.79 13.15
CA ASN A 6 19.45 -35.99 14.29
C ASN A 6 18.57 -34.83 13.80
N GLN A 7 17.24 -34.96 13.91
CA GLN A 7 16.33 -33.84 13.69
C GLN A 7 16.44 -32.89 14.89
N ALA A 8 17.01 -31.71 14.66
CA ALA A 8 17.01 -30.62 15.62
C ALA A 8 15.59 -30.04 15.71
N GLN A 9 14.92 -30.26 16.83
CA GLN A 9 13.67 -29.57 17.19
C GLN A 9 13.97 -28.08 17.47
N PRO A 10 13.12 -27.13 17.05
CA PRO A 10 13.26 -25.73 17.44
C PRO A 10 13.06 -25.57 18.95
N ALA A 11 13.90 -24.74 19.57
CA ALA A 11 13.89 -24.49 21.00
C ALA A 11 12.66 -23.68 21.44
N PRO A 12 12.10 -23.93 22.65
CA PRO A 12 10.96 -23.16 23.15
C PRO A 12 11.37 -21.69 23.41
N LYS A 13 10.64 -20.76 22.80
CA LYS A 13 10.81 -19.32 22.98
C LYS A 13 10.47 -18.94 24.42
N LYS A 14 11.41 -18.34 25.15
CA LYS A 14 11.19 -17.85 26.52
C LYS A 14 10.51 -16.47 26.45
N GLY A 15 9.23 -16.40 26.81
CA GLY A 15 8.50 -15.14 26.95
C GLY A 15 9.12 -14.26 28.05
N ALA A 16 9.32 -12.98 27.75
CA ALA A 16 9.68 -11.96 28.71
C ALA A 16 8.41 -11.39 29.38
N PRO A 17 8.44 -11.07 30.70
CA PRO A 17 7.26 -10.59 31.40
C PRO A 17 6.93 -9.13 31.03
N ARG A 18 5.69 -8.88 30.56
CA ARG A 18 5.15 -7.56 30.24
C ARG A 18 4.71 -6.83 31.53
N TRP A 19 5.28 -5.67 31.81
CA TRP A 19 4.93 -4.80 32.94
C TRP A 19 3.93 -3.71 32.51
N LEU A 20 2.78 -3.63 33.19
CA LEU A 20 1.86 -2.49 33.10
C LEU A 20 1.92 -1.68 34.40
N VAL A 21 2.34 -0.41 34.32
CA VAL A 21 2.27 0.53 35.44
C VAL A 21 1.00 1.36 35.31
N ARG A 22 0.04 1.15 36.22
CA ARG A 22 -1.12 2.02 36.42
C ARG A 22 -0.78 3.08 37.48
N SER A 23 -0.60 4.33 37.07
CA SER A 23 -0.37 5.44 38.00
C SER A 23 -1.69 6.03 38.49
N ALA A 24 -1.93 5.94 39.80
CA ALA A 24 -3.04 6.57 40.50
C ALA A 24 -2.71 8.05 40.81
N ILE A 25 -3.60 8.96 40.42
CA ILE A 25 -3.50 10.40 40.68
C ILE A 25 -4.05 10.70 42.08
N ILE A 26 -3.22 11.24 42.98
CA ILE A 26 -3.67 11.88 44.23
C ILE A 26 -3.38 13.38 44.10
N GLY A 27 -4.44 14.18 44.13
CA GLY A 27 -4.36 15.63 44.11
C GLY A 27 -3.97 16.24 45.46
N SER A 28 -3.33 17.41 45.41
CA SER A 28 -3.27 18.39 46.50
C SER A 28 -2.96 19.78 45.94
N ALA A 29 -3.57 20.81 46.53
CA ALA A 29 -3.87 22.09 45.92
C ALA A 29 -2.97 23.26 46.40
N LEU A 30 -2.84 24.29 45.52
CA LEU A 30 -2.85 25.76 45.77
C LEU A 30 -1.63 26.40 46.52
N LEU A 31 -0.99 27.53 46.15
CA LEU A 31 -1.39 28.86 45.62
C LEU A 31 -0.15 29.63 45.01
N PRO A 32 -0.29 30.85 44.43
CA PRO A 32 0.54 31.39 43.33
C PRO A 32 1.49 32.57 43.68
N LEU A 33 2.37 32.93 42.71
CA LEU A 33 2.87 34.26 42.27
C LEU A 33 4.31 34.16 41.70
N PRO A 34 4.83 35.11 40.89
CA PRO A 34 4.22 36.01 39.91
C PRO A 34 4.74 35.76 38.48
N THR A 35 4.05 36.36 37.50
CA THR A 35 4.38 36.32 36.06
C THR A 35 5.76 36.92 35.75
N VAL A 36 6.67 36.10 35.24
CA VAL A 36 7.82 36.53 34.45
C VAL A 36 7.45 36.32 32.99
N LEU A 37 7.26 37.43 32.25
CA LEU A 37 7.22 37.41 30.79
C LEU A 37 8.62 37.07 30.27
N ALA A 38 8.93 35.78 30.22
CA ALA A 38 10.00 35.29 29.38
C ALA A 38 9.43 35.17 27.97
N TYR A 39 9.83 36.07 27.07
CA TYR A 39 9.92 35.73 25.65
C TYR A 39 11.06 34.71 25.51
N GLY A 40 10.79 33.49 25.94
CA GLY A 40 11.62 32.32 25.69
C GLY A 40 10.95 31.59 24.54
N CYS A 41 11.72 31.34 23.48
CA CYS A 41 11.35 30.41 22.42
C CYS A 41 10.69 29.17 23.01
N ASP A 42 9.66 28.67 22.32
CA ASP A 42 9.08 27.35 22.59
C ASP A 42 10.17 26.36 22.99
N SER A 43 9.91 25.61 24.06
CA SER A 43 10.71 24.48 24.50
C SER A 43 11.32 23.75 23.31
N PRO A 44 12.61 23.38 23.31
CA PRO A 44 13.10 22.44 22.31
C PRO A 44 12.19 21.21 22.40
N THR A 45 11.55 20.84 21.29
CA THR A 45 10.91 19.54 21.16
C THR A 45 11.94 18.52 21.62
N GLN A 46 11.65 17.83 22.73
CA GLN A 46 12.53 16.80 23.22
C GLN A 46 12.39 15.62 22.26
N PHE A 47 13.32 15.53 21.32
CA PHE A 47 13.37 14.43 20.37
C PHE A 47 13.86 13.16 21.06
N ASP A 48 13.22 12.06 20.74
CA ASP A 48 13.68 10.72 21.06
C ASP A 48 14.90 10.34 20.20
N ASP A 49 15.64 9.32 20.64
CA ASP A 49 16.80 8.78 19.92
C ASP A 49 16.34 7.72 18.91
N LEU A 50 16.28 8.09 17.63
CA LEU A 50 15.85 7.21 16.54
C LEU A 50 16.77 5.99 16.41
N CYS A 51 18.10 6.20 16.51
CA CYS A 51 19.05 5.10 16.36
C CYS A 51 18.92 4.12 17.52
N GLY A 52 18.75 4.65 18.74
CA GLY A 52 18.50 3.85 19.94
C GLY A 52 17.21 3.04 19.84
N TRP A 53 16.13 3.66 19.35
CA TRP A 53 14.84 3.01 19.18
C TRP A 53 14.87 1.88 18.14
N VAL A 54 15.44 2.11 16.95
CA VAL A 54 15.53 1.08 15.91
C VAL A 54 16.47 -0.06 16.28
N ARG A 55 17.52 0.23 17.06
CA ARG A 55 18.44 -0.79 17.59
C ARG A 55 17.80 -1.66 18.66
N ASP A 56 16.79 -1.18 19.38
CA ASP A 56 16.14 -1.97 20.42
C ASP A 56 15.40 -3.16 19.78
N PRO A 57 15.78 -4.41 20.10
CA PRO A 57 15.09 -5.58 19.56
C PRO A 57 13.64 -5.71 20.04
N ASN A 58 13.23 -4.98 21.08
CA ASN A 58 11.86 -4.94 21.59
C ASN A 58 11.16 -3.62 21.25
N ASN A 59 11.59 -2.94 20.18
CA ASN A 59 10.83 -1.80 19.70
C ASN A 59 9.48 -2.26 19.14
N CYS A 60 8.48 -1.39 19.26
CA CYS A 60 7.11 -1.75 18.93
C CYS A 60 6.91 -2.12 17.45
N TYR A 61 7.76 -1.62 16.54
CA TYR A 61 7.61 -1.90 15.11
C TYR A 61 8.05 -3.33 14.76
N ARG A 62 9.13 -3.80 15.41
CA ARG A 62 9.56 -5.19 15.30
C ARG A 62 8.57 -6.12 15.98
N ASP A 63 8.07 -5.78 17.16
CA ASP A 63 7.05 -6.58 17.86
C ASP A 63 5.77 -6.67 17.01
N PHE A 64 5.35 -5.56 16.41
CA PHE A 64 4.25 -5.53 15.45
C PHE A 64 4.50 -6.45 14.25
N PHE A 65 5.71 -6.46 13.68
CA PHE A 65 6.04 -7.39 12.59
C PHE A 65 5.96 -8.86 13.03
N VAL A 66 6.46 -9.17 14.22
CA VAL A 66 6.41 -10.55 14.75
C VAL A 66 4.96 -11.02 14.91
N ASP A 67 4.05 -10.12 15.29
CA ASP A 67 2.62 -10.39 15.42
C ASP A 67 1.93 -10.51 14.04
N VAL A 68 2.08 -9.51 13.17
CA VAL A 68 1.30 -9.41 11.93
C VAL A 68 1.97 -9.97 10.67
N GLY A 69 3.24 -10.40 10.73
CA GLY A 69 4.04 -10.71 9.53
C GLY A 69 3.50 -11.82 8.62
N ALA A 70 2.72 -12.74 9.18
CA ALA A 70 2.00 -13.79 8.43
C ALA A 70 0.50 -13.49 8.24
N SER A 71 0.01 -12.39 8.82
CA SER A 71 -1.37 -11.95 8.71
C SER A 71 -1.69 -11.48 7.30
N CYS A 72 -2.97 -11.54 6.94
CA CYS A 72 -3.46 -11.02 5.67
C CYS A 72 -2.74 -11.54 4.44
N GLY A 73 -2.26 -12.80 4.49
CA GLY A 73 -1.66 -13.50 3.35
C GLY A 73 -0.45 -12.79 2.76
N ALA A 74 0.34 -12.10 3.58
CA ALA A 74 1.52 -11.38 3.12
C ALA A 74 2.79 -12.26 3.08
N THR A 75 2.76 -13.41 3.78
CA THR A 75 3.76 -14.48 3.67
C THR A 75 3.08 -15.86 3.76
N PRO A 76 3.50 -16.88 2.96
CA PRO A 76 4.60 -16.87 2.00
C PRO A 76 4.25 -16.31 0.61
N ASP A 77 2.96 -16.14 0.27
CA ASP A 77 2.53 -15.85 -1.10
C ASP A 77 1.82 -14.49 -1.20
N THR A 78 2.34 -13.59 -2.03
CA THR A 78 1.67 -12.34 -2.42
C THR A 78 0.24 -12.56 -2.89
N ARG A 79 -0.70 -11.72 -2.42
CA ARG A 79 -2.08 -11.69 -2.95
C ARG A 79 -2.12 -11.06 -4.34
N VAL A 80 -2.18 -11.88 -5.37
CA VAL A 80 -2.28 -11.41 -6.76
C VAL A 80 -3.73 -11.19 -7.18
N GLY A 81 -4.01 -10.06 -7.82
CA GLY A 81 -5.33 -9.71 -8.35
C GLY A 81 -5.27 -8.88 -9.62
N SER A 82 -6.44 -8.52 -10.13
CA SER A 82 -6.59 -7.67 -11.31
C SER A 82 -7.76 -6.70 -11.17
N PHE A 83 -7.60 -5.50 -11.71
CA PHE A 83 -8.71 -4.56 -11.85
C PHE A 83 -9.69 -5.03 -12.94
N ALA A 84 -10.97 -4.72 -12.78
CA ALA A 84 -12.00 -5.07 -13.77
C ALA A 84 -11.85 -4.31 -15.10
N GLY A 85 -11.15 -3.17 -15.09
CA GLY A 85 -10.93 -2.33 -16.27
C GLY A 85 -9.96 -1.20 -15.95
N ARG A 86 -9.39 -0.59 -16.99
CA ARG A 86 -8.45 0.53 -16.86
C ARG A 86 -9.13 1.82 -16.37
N ASP A 87 -10.46 1.90 -16.53
CA ASP A 87 -11.36 2.94 -16.03
C ASP A 87 -11.92 2.63 -14.63
N LYS A 88 -11.64 1.45 -14.07
CA LYS A 88 -12.20 0.94 -12.81
C LYS A 88 -11.10 0.57 -11.81
N LEU A 89 -10.38 1.58 -11.34
CA LEU A 89 -9.19 1.40 -10.50
C LEU A 89 -9.42 1.62 -9.00
N GLY A 90 -10.67 1.48 -8.56
CA GLY A 90 -11.03 1.51 -7.14
C GLY A 90 -11.00 0.14 -6.46
N GLU A 91 -11.16 -0.93 -7.23
CA GLU A 91 -11.26 -2.30 -6.70
C GLU A 91 -10.43 -3.27 -7.53
N CYS A 92 -9.49 -3.94 -6.88
CA CYS A 92 -8.70 -5.02 -7.44
C CYS A 92 -9.19 -6.36 -6.89
N TYR A 93 -9.71 -7.21 -7.78
CA TYR A 93 -10.26 -8.51 -7.40
C TYR A 93 -9.13 -9.53 -7.32
N LEU A 94 -9.00 -10.17 -6.16
CA LEU A 94 -7.93 -11.13 -5.89
C LEU A 94 -8.25 -12.50 -6.46
N SER A 95 -7.21 -13.18 -6.98
CA SER A 95 -7.33 -14.48 -7.67
C SER A 95 -7.77 -15.61 -6.74
N ALA A 96 -7.35 -15.54 -5.47
CA ALA A 96 -7.73 -16.47 -4.41
C ALA A 96 -9.06 -16.07 -3.72
N GLY A 97 -9.75 -15.05 -4.23
CA GLY A 97 -10.91 -14.43 -3.59
C GLY A 97 -10.54 -13.28 -2.66
N GLY A 98 -11.52 -12.43 -2.36
CA GLY A 98 -11.32 -11.15 -1.69
C GLY A 98 -11.06 -10.00 -2.66
N VAL A 99 -10.87 -8.80 -2.12
CA VAL A 99 -10.70 -7.57 -2.89
C VAL A 99 -9.75 -6.61 -2.18
N VAL A 100 -8.95 -5.88 -2.94
CA VAL A 100 -8.21 -4.72 -2.45
C VAL A 100 -8.92 -3.46 -2.93
N VAL A 101 -9.37 -2.64 -1.99
CA VAL A 101 -10.11 -1.40 -2.26
C VAL A 101 -9.18 -0.21 -2.08
N PHE A 102 -9.21 0.72 -3.04
CA PHE A 102 -8.38 1.92 -3.08
C PHE A 102 -9.25 3.18 -2.94
N GLU A 103 -8.91 4.03 -1.98
CA GLU A 103 -9.58 5.30 -1.73
C GLU A 103 -8.56 6.45 -1.61
N PRO A 104 -8.54 7.42 -2.54
CA PRO A 104 -9.34 7.47 -3.76
C PRO A 104 -8.95 6.34 -4.75
N PRO A 105 -9.80 6.05 -5.76
CA PRO A 105 -9.41 5.18 -6.87
C PRO A 105 -8.10 5.64 -7.51
N ILE A 106 -7.27 4.70 -7.97
CA ILE A 106 -5.96 5.01 -8.54
C ILE A 106 -6.12 5.87 -9.80
N ASP A 107 -5.38 6.97 -9.86
CA ASP A 107 -5.24 7.79 -11.06
C ASP A 107 -3.96 7.38 -11.81
N LEU A 108 -4.11 6.94 -13.06
CA LEU A 108 -2.98 6.51 -13.87
C LEU A 108 -2.04 7.66 -14.27
N ALA A 109 -2.52 8.90 -14.23
CA ALA A 109 -1.73 10.08 -14.55
C ALA A 109 -0.94 10.61 -13.34
N LEU A 110 -1.30 10.19 -12.12
CA LEU A 110 -0.71 10.68 -10.89
C LEU A 110 -0.22 9.50 -10.03
N PRO A 111 1.10 9.25 -9.96
CA PRO A 111 1.64 8.17 -9.15
C PRO A 111 1.21 8.28 -7.68
N PRO A 112 0.90 7.16 -7.01
CA PRO A 112 0.68 7.13 -5.56
C PRO A 112 1.88 7.71 -4.81
N GLY A 113 1.62 8.62 -3.86
CA GLY A 113 2.64 9.35 -3.10
C GLY A 113 2.93 10.78 -3.59
N ASP A 114 2.49 11.14 -4.81
CA ASP A 114 2.50 12.53 -5.30
C ASP A 114 1.13 13.23 -5.15
N ASN A 115 0.12 12.50 -4.68
CA ASN A 115 -1.23 13.01 -4.43
C ASN A 115 -1.26 13.84 -3.12
N PRO A 116 -1.95 15.01 -3.09
CA PRO A 116 -2.19 15.74 -1.83
C PRO A 116 -2.88 14.91 -0.75
N GLU A 117 -3.77 13.98 -1.14
CA GLU A 117 -4.47 13.09 -0.23
C GLU A 117 -3.74 11.74 -0.09
N PRO A 118 -3.70 11.15 1.12
CA PRO A 118 -3.09 9.85 1.33
C PRO A 118 -3.91 8.78 0.58
N LEU A 119 -3.22 7.81 -0.02
CA LEU A 119 -3.88 6.66 -0.62
C LEU A 119 -4.24 5.67 0.49
N LYS A 120 -5.54 5.46 0.70
CA LYS A 120 -6.05 4.44 1.60
C LYS A 120 -6.28 3.15 0.84
N ILE A 121 -5.89 2.04 1.45
CA ILE A 121 -5.91 0.71 0.84
C ILE A 121 -6.49 -0.27 1.86
N LYS A 122 -7.63 -0.86 1.55
CA LYS A 122 -8.25 -1.89 2.38
C LYS A 122 -8.09 -3.25 1.74
N VAL A 123 -7.62 -4.22 2.52
CA VAL A 123 -7.50 -5.62 2.10
C VAL A 123 -8.65 -6.40 2.73
N ILE A 124 -9.57 -6.89 1.89
CA ILE A 124 -10.77 -7.61 2.30
C ILE A 124 -10.63 -9.09 1.92
N ASN A 125 -10.93 -9.97 2.87
CA ASN A 125 -10.88 -11.41 2.70
C ASN A 125 -12.07 -11.95 1.87
N PRO A 126 -12.02 -13.20 1.37
CA PRO A 126 -13.13 -13.80 0.62
C PRO A 126 -14.47 -13.82 1.35
N ASP A 127 -14.45 -13.89 2.68
CA ASP A 127 -15.61 -13.87 3.58
C ASP A 127 -16.13 -12.46 3.90
N GLN A 128 -15.59 -11.44 3.23
CA GLN A 128 -15.93 -10.02 3.38
C GLN A 128 -15.47 -9.38 4.70
N THR A 129 -14.64 -10.04 5.50
CA THR A 129 -14.03 -9.38 6.65
C THR A 129 -12.87 -8.50 6.18
N GLU A 130 -12.74 -7.32 6.78
CA GLU A 130 -11.53 -6.50 6.63
C GLU A 130 -10.37 -7.24 7.31
N CYS A 131 -9.23 -7.29 6.63
CA CYS A 131 -8.02 -7.91 7.16
C CYS A 131 -7.01 -6.85 7.59
N ALA A 132 -6.74 -5.90 6.69
CA ALA A 132 -5.83 -4.80 6.95
C ALA A 132 -6.28 -3.52 6.24
N GLU A 133 -5.93 -2.38 6.82
CA GLU A 133 -6.06 -1.05 6.22
C GLU A 133 -4.70 -0.36 6.23
N PHE A 134 -4.30 0.18 5.09
CA PHE A 134 -3.09 0.97 4.94
C PHE A 134 -3.45 2.39 4.52
N GLU A 135 -2.78 3.39 5.09
CA GLU A 135 -2.79 4.76 4.58
C GLU A 135 -1.37 5.09 4.15
N PHE A 136 -1.15 5.29 2.84
CA PHE A 136 0.17 5.61 2.29
C PHE A 136 0.22 7.04 1.80
N ARG A 137 1.18 7.82 2.28
CA ARG A 137 1.48 9.16 1.79
C ARG A 137 2.88 9.26 1.19
N ALA A 138 3.87 8.65 1.83
CA ALA A 138 5.25 8.64 1.35
C ALA A 138 6.04 7.50 2.02
N LYS A 139 7.30 7.31 1.61
CA LYS A 139 8.18 6.26 2.14
C LYS A 139 8.21 6.16 3.68
N TYR A 140 8.33 7.31 4.37
CA TYR A 140 8.35 7.42 5.83
C TYR A 140 7.07 8.09 6.38
N ASP A 141 5.97 7.96 5.64
CA ASP A 141 4.65 8.51 6.01
C ASP A 141 3.59 7.51 5.59
N PHE A 142 3.35 6.55 6.49
CA PHE A 142 2.42 5.47 6.27
C PHE A 142 1.84 4.98 7.59
N LYS A 143 0.63 4.45 7.50
CA LYS A 143 -0.07 3.80 8.59
C LYS A 143 -0.52 2.41 8.14
N ALA A 144 -0.40 1.44 9.02
CA ALA A 144 -0.80 0.06 8.79
C ALA A 144 -1.63 -0.43 9.98
N THR A 145 -2.85 -0.86 9.70
CA THR A 145 -3.81 -1.38 10.68
C THR A 145 -4.13 -2.81 10.30
N PHE A 146 -4.02 -3.72 11.26
CA PHE A 146 -4.41 -5.12 11.09
C PHE A 146 -5.50 -5.47 12.07
N GLU A 147 -6.52 -6.16 11.57
CA GLU A 147 -7.55 -6.74 12.42
C GLU A 147 -6.96 -7.97 13.13
N GLY A 148 -7.06 -7.98 14.46
CA GLY A 148 -6.64 -9.10 15.29
C GLY A 148 -7.67 -10.21 15.33
N ASP A 149 -7.25 -11.38 15.81
CA ASP A 149 -8.16 -12.49 16.05
C ASP A 149 -9.18 -12.13 17.14
N PRO A 150 -10.44 -12.60 17.02
CA PRO A 150 -11.42 -12.38 18.07
C PRO A 150 -10.96 -13.07 19.35
N LEU A 151 -10.78 -12.29 20.42
CA LEU A 151 -10.40 -12.82 21.72
C LEU A 151 -11.42 -13.89 22.18
N PRO A 152 -10.97 -15.08 22.63
CA PRO A 152 -11.87 -16.05 23.23
C PRO A 152 -12.52 -15.47 24.50
N ASP A 153 -13.80 -15.78 24.72
CA ASP A 153 -14.65 -15.15 25.74
C ASP A 153 -13.97 -15.02 27.13
N ALA A 154 -14.04 -13.78 27.65
CA ALA A 154 -13.75 -13.29 29.00
C ALA A 154 -12.87 -14.16 29.93
N GLY A 155 -11.58 -13.82 30.00
CA GLY A 155 -10.73 -14.14 31.16
C GLY A 155 -9.39 -14.78 30.85
N VAL A 156 -9.06 -15.02 29.59
CA VAL A 156 -7.73 -15.47 29.18
C VAL A 156 -6.78 -14.27 29.22
N ASP A 157 -5.70 -14.38 29.98
CA ASP A 157 -4.63 -13.38 29.97
C ASP A 157 -4.02 -13.33 28.56
N ALA A 158 -3.62 -12.15 28.07
CA ALA A 158 -2.94 -12.04 26.77
C ALA A 158 -1.66 -12.90 26.70
N ASN A 159 -1.09 -13.27 27.85
CA ASN A 159 0.05 -14.18 27.96
C ASN A 159 -0.31 -15.66 27.81
N ASP A 160 -1.60 -16.02 27.87
CA ASP A 160 -2.11 -17.40 27.70
C ASP A 160 -2.70 -17.62 26.29
N LEU A 161 -2.52 -16.66 25.37
CA LEU A 161 -2.95 -16.79 23.99
C LEU A 161 -2.03 -17.76 23.22
N PRO A 162 -2.57 -18.52 22.24
CA PRO A 162 -1.76 -19.33 21.35
C PRO A 162 -0.65 -18.52 20.68
N GLU A 163 0.51 -19.15 20.40
CA GLU A 163 1.63 -18.47 19.71
C GLU A 163 1.26 -17.97 18.29
N GLU A 164 0.19 -18.48 17.69
CA GLU A 164 -0.33 -18.09 16.38
C GLU A 164 -1.43 -17.02 16.45
N PHE A 165 -1.78 -16.54 17.66
CA PHE A 165 -2.83 -15.54 17.84
C PHE A 165 -2.35 -14.16 17.40
N ILE A 166 -3.10 -13.52 16.51
CA ILE A 166 -2.79 -12.17 16.01
C ILE A 166 -3.46 -11.15 16.92
N LEU A 167 -2.67 -10.31 17.60
CA LEU A 167 -3.20 -9.20 18.38
C LEU A 167 -3.70 -8.06 17.47
N GLY A 168 -2.99 -7.80 16.37
CA GLY A 168 -3.28 -6.74 15.44
C GLY A 168 -3.04 -5.35 16.04
N GLY A 169 -3.79 -4.37 15.54
CA GLY A 169 -3.67 -2.97 15.93
C GLY A 169 -3.02 -2.11 14.86
N THR A 170 -2.66 -0.88 15.24
CA THR A 170 -2.24 0.16 14.32
C THR A 170 -0.81 0.61 14.60
N PHE A 171 0.04 0.50 13.58
CA PHE A 171 1.29 1.22 13.52
C PHE A 171 1.12 2.45 12.62
N ASP A 172 1.52 3.63 13.09
CA ASP A 172 1.45 4.88 12.35
C ASP A 172 2.80 5.59 12.40
N MET A 173 3.37 5.88 11.24
CA MET A 173 4.54 6.73 11.10
C MET A 173 4.15 7.92 10.24
N ALA A 174 4.16 9.11 10.84
CA ALA A 174 3.80 10.37 10.19
C ALA A 174 5.00 11.31 10.17
N GLY A 175 5.21 12.03 9.07
CA GLY A 175 6.33 12.97 8.98
C GLY A 175 7.04 12.96 7.63
N GLY A 176 6.28 12.80 6.56
CA GLY A 176 6.73 12.60 5.18
C GLY A 176 7.68 13.64 4.60
N ARG A 177 7.68 13.80 3.27
CA ARG A 177 8.72 14.54 2.54
C ARG A 177 8.99 15.95 3.08
N ASP A 178 7.94 16.63 3.57
CA ASP A 178 7.96 18.06 3.91
C ASP A 178 7.95 18.33 5.42
N SER A 179 8.13 17.31 6.25
CA SER A 179 8.23 17.46 7.71
C SER A 179 9.66 17.31 8.18
N ASP A 180 10.10 18.15 9.12
CA ASP A 180 11.39 17.99 9.83
C ASP A 180 11.29 16.99 11.01
N ILE A 181 10.07 16.51 11.29
CA ILE A 181 9.75 15.64 12.43
C ILE A 181 9.16 14.32 11.91
N LEU A 182 9.56 13.23 12.54
CA LEU A 182 8.93 11.91 12.37
C LEU A 182 8.23 11.54 13.68
N ASN A 183 6.91 11.38 13.64
CA ASN A 183 6.11 10.88 14.74
C ASN A 183 5.79 9.42 14.48
N VAL A 184 6.07 8.57 15.46
CA VAL A 184 5.70 7.15 15.42
C VAL A 184 4.71 6.90 16.53
N THR A 185 3.55 6.33 16.20
CA THR A 185 2.57 5.80 17.14
C THR A 185 2.51 4.29 16.98
N CYS A 186 2.73 3.58 18.07
CA CYS A 186 2.74 2.14 18.10
C CYS A 186 1.35 1.55 18.38
N PRO A 187 1.14 0.25 18.13
CA PRO A 187 -0.14 -0.41 18.43
C PRO A 187 -0.60 -0.31 19.89
N GLY A 188 0.35 -0.22 20.84
CA GLY A 188 0.06 -0.04 22.26
C GLY A 188 -0.35 1.39 22.67
N GLY A 189 -0.30 2.34 21.74
CA GLY A 189 -0.63 3.75 21.95
C GLY A 189 0.56 4.61 22.42
N GLU A 190 1.74 4.03 22.63
CA GLU A 190 2.96 4.79 22.85
C GLU A 190 3.36 5.59 21.60
N THR A 191 3.82 6.82 21.83
CA THR A 191 4.20 7.76 20.77
C THR A 191 5.65 8.21 20.94
N PHE A 192 6.40 8.25 19.86
CA PHE A 192 7.78 8.73 19.80
C PHE A 192 7.89 9.88 18.79
N THR A 193 8.74 10.86 19.07
CA THR A 193 8.97 12.03 18.22
C THR A 193 10.46 12.13 17.89
N PHE A 194 10.81 11.97 16.63
CA PHE A 194 12.21 12.00 16.15
C PHE A 194 12.48 13.21 15.25
N ASP A 195 13.72 13.68 15.28
CA ASP A 195 14.23 14.65 14.31
C ASP A 195 14.56 13.90 13.00
N ARG A 196 13.96 14.31 11.87
CA ARG A 196 14.17 13.66 10.57
C ARG A 196 15.63 13.63 10.14
N LEU A 197 16.45 14.60 10.58
CA LEU A 197 17.88 14.60 10.31
C LEU A 197 18.58 13.38 10.92
N GLN A 198 18.01 12.74 11.95
CA GLN A 198 18.56 11.51 12.53
C GLN A 198 18.54 10.33 11.55
N VAL A 199 17.61 10.28 10.58
CA VAL A 199 17.60 9.24 9.52
C VAL A 199 18.96 9.17 8.81
N THR A 200 19.53 10.32 8.48
CA THR A 200 20.83 10.39 7.80
C THR A 200 22.03 10.10 8.71
N ARG A 201 21.83 10.18 10.03
CA ARG A 201 22.86 9.90 11.07
C ARG A 201 22.85 8.42 11.45
N CYS A 202 21.69 7.75 11.40
CA CYS A 202 21.52 6.32 11.71
C CYS A 202 21.78 5.42 10.48
N ARG A 203 22.89 5.64 9.74
CA ARG A 203 23.15 4.95 8.46
C ARG A 203 23.17 3.43 8.55
N GLU A 204 23.65 2.88 9.68
CA GLU A 204 23.70 1.44 9.88
C GLU A 204 22.32 0.79 10.05
N PHE A 205 21.28 1.58 10.34
CA PHE A 205 19.90 1.12 10.50
C PHE A 205 18.96 1.67 9.43
N GLU A 206 19.46 2.48 8.49
CA GLU A 206 18.66 3.15 7.45
C GLU A 206 17.80 2.16 6.67
N ALA A 207 18.34 0.98 6.37
CA ALA A 207 17.65 -0.06 5.61
C ALA A 207 16.49 -0.72 6.37
N ILE A 208 16.50 -0.67 7.71
CA ILE A 208 15.48 -1.30 8.58
C ILE A 208 14.62 -0.28 9.33
N LEU A 209 14.72 1.00 8.99
CA LEU A 209 13.76 2.01 9.45
C LEU A 209 12.35 1.60 8.98
N PRO A 210 11.29 1.89 9.76
CA PRO A 210 9.93 1.65 9.30
C PRO A 210 9.68 2.42 8.01
N HIS A 211 9.32 1.72 6.94
CA HIS A 211 8.91 2.37 5.69
C HIS A 211 8.01 1.47 4.86
N ALA A 212 7.25 2.11 4.00
CA ALA A 212 6.45 1.45 2.97
C ALA A 212 6.80 2.04 1.60
N GLU A 213 6.63 1.26 0.55
CA GLU A 213 6.79 1.72 -0.84
C GLU A 213 5.65 1.18 -1.68
N ILE A 214 5.18 2.01 -2.62
CA ILE A 214 4.25 1.59 -3.65
C ILE A 214 5.02 1.46 -4.96
N ASP A 215 5.15 0.24 -5.47
CA ASP A 215 5.64 0.04 -6.83
C ASP A 215 4.48 0.24 -7.78
N PHE A 216 4.49 1.35 -8.50
CA PHE A 216 3.43 1.69 -9.45
C PHE A 216 3.97 1.77 -10.88
N SER A 217 3.39 0.98 -11.76
CA SER A 217 3.54 1.08 -13.20
C SER A 217 2.16 1.20 -13.84
N PRO A 218 1.83 2.31 -14.51
CA PRO A 218 0.50 2.49 -15.11
C PRO A 218 0.25 1.61 -16.33
N GLY A 219 1.26 0.88 -16.81
CA GLY A 219 1.22 0.16 -18.09
C GLY A 219 1.09 1.12 -19.28
N GLY A 220 0.53 0.63 -20.37
CA GLY A 220 0.38 1.38 -21.60
C GLY A 220 -0.46 0.64 -22.64
N ILE A 221 -0.32 1.04 -23.90
CA ILE A 221 -0.92 0.35 -25.04
C ILE A 221 -0.31 -1.04 -25.14
N GLU A 222 -1.16 -2.07 -25.11
CA GLU A 222 -0.76 -3.49 -25.14
C GLU A 222 0.25 -3.89 -24.04
N GLN A 223 0.38 -3.07 -22.99
CA GLN A 223 1.27 -3.31 -21.86
C GLN A 223 0.49 -3.21 -20.55
N THR A 224 0.41 -4.32 -19.82
CA THR A 224 -0.21 -4.35 -18.50
C THR A 224 0.57 -3.49 -17.51
N GLY A 225 -0.14 -2.78 -16.65
CA GLY A 225 0.44 -2.11 -15.49
C GLY A 225 0.38 -2.99 -14.25
N VAL A 226 0.98 -2.51 -13.18
CA VAL A 226 0.97 -3.18 -11.87
C VAL A 226 1.04 -2.15 -10.76
N ILE A 227 0.34 -2.41 -9.66
CA ILE A 227 0.52 -1.71 -8.39
C ILE A 227 0.78 -2.73 -7.27
N ARG A 228 1.80 -2.46 -6.47
CA ARG A 228 2.20 -3.28 -5.31
C ARG A 228 2.37 -2.42 -4.09
N LEU A 229 1.98 -2.92 -2.92
CA LEU A 229 2.35 -2.34 -1.64
C LEU A 229 3.39 -3.23 -0.95
N ASN A 230 4.56 -2.66 -0.68
CA ASN A 230 5.60 -3.28 0.12
C ASN A 230 5.75 -2.53 1.44
N VAL A 231 5.75 -3.25 2.56
CA VAL A 231 6.17 -2.70 3.86
C VAL A 231 7.45 -3.41 4.28
N PHE A 232 8.43 -2.64 4.74
CA PHE A 232 9.77 -3.13 5.02
C PHE A 232 10.01 -3.22 6.51
N TYR A 233 10.10 -4.44 7.02
CA TYR A 233 10.27 -4.70 8.43
C TYR A 233 11.71 -5.08 8.77
N PRO A 234 12.17 -4.87 10.03
CA PRO A 234 13.43 -5.41 10.48
C PRO A 234 13.39 -6.95 10.51
N PRO A 235 14.54 -7.63 10.34
CA PRO A 235 14.58 -9.09 10.47
C PRO A 235 14.22 -9.53 11.90
N THR A 236 13.53 -10.67 12.00
CA THR A 236 13.09 -11.24 13.28
C THR A 236 14.24 -11.90 14.06
N GLU A 237 15.35 -12.21 13.41
CA GLU A 237 16.53 -12.84 14.00
C GLU A 237 17.83 -12.18 13.50
N GLY A 238 18.92 -12.33 14.26
CA GLY A 238 20.24 -11.81 13.89
C GLY A 238 20.56 -10.41 14.41
N GLU A 239 21.71 -9.89 13.99
CA GLU A 239 22.18 -8.54 14.33
C GLU A 239 21.46 -7.49 13.48
N LEU A 240 21.01 -6.40 14.12
CA LEU A 240 20.28 -5.34 13.43
C LEU A 240 21.18 -4.31 12.74
N SER A 241 22.46 -4.20 13.12
CA SER A 241 23.40 -3.29 12.47
C SER A 241 23.68 -3.77 11.04
N ASN A 242 23.40 -2.91 10.05
CA ASN A 242 23.49 -3.20 8.62
C ASN A 242 22.62 -4.37 8.15
N ALA A 243 21.56 -4.68 8.90
CA ALA A 243 20.60 -5.70 8.53
C ALA A 243 19.91 -5.36 7.20
N GLN A 244 19.56 -6.41 6.45
CA GLN A 244 18.65 -6.27 5.31
C GLN A 244 17.21 -6.28 5.82
N PRO A 245 16.32 -5.40 5.30
CA PRO A 245 14.92 -5.46 5.64
C PRO A 245 14.27 -6.71 5.07
N VAL A 246 13.17 -7.11 5.69
CA VAL A 246 12.25 -8.12 5.17
C VAL A 246 11.10 -7.38 4.48
N PRO A 247 11.09 -7.30 3.13
CA PRO A 247 9.97 -6.72 2.41
C PRO A 247 8.78 -7.68 2.47
N ILE A 248 7.63 -7.15 2.85
CA ILE A 248 6.37 -7.87 2.88
C ILE A 248 5.46 -7.25 1.83
N ASN A 249 5.13 -8.04 0.82
CA ASN A 249 4.28 -7.62 -0.27
C ASN A 249 2.82 -8.03 0.00
N TYR A 250 1.98 -7.07 0.33
CA TYR A 250 0.60 -7.36 0.75
C TYR A 250 -0.33 -7.69 -0.41
N PHE A 251 -0.07 -7.11 -1.58
CA PHE A 251 -0.79 -7.42 -2.81
C PHE A 251 0.03 -7.05 -4.04
N GLU A 252 -0.34 -7.67 -5.16
CA GLU A 252 0.05 -7.30 -6.50
C GLU A 252 -1.19 -7.24 -7.39
N CYS A 253 -1.56 -6.03 -7.81
CA CYS A 253 -2.76 -5.79 -8.60
C CYS A 253 -2.40 -5.40 -10.03
N VAL A 254 -2.81 -6.23 -10.98
CA VAL A 254 -2.57 -6.03 -12.40
C VAL A 254 -3.57 -5.03 -12.97
N ILE A 255 -3.04 -4.00 -13.62
CA ILE A 255 -3.82 -3.00 -14.36
C ILE A 255 -3.91 -3.49 -15.81
N PRO A 256 -5.12 -3.69 -16.36
CA PRO A 256 -5.28 -4.09 -17.76
C PRO A 256 -4.58 -3.13 -18.73
N ALA A 257 -4.00 -3.70 -19.79
CA ALA A 257 -3.42 -2.92 -20.88
C ALA A 257 -4.48 -2.03 -21.54
N ALA A 258 -4.06 -0.87 -22.04
CA ALA A 258 -4.92 -0.08 -22.90
C ALA A 258 -5.02 -0.75 -24.29
N PRO A 259 -6.20 -0.82 -24.91
CA PRO A 259 -6.33 -1.26 -26.29
C PRO A 259 -5.56 -0.30 -27.23
N PRO A 260 -5.09 -0.79 -28.39
CA PRO A 260 -4.50 0.07 -29.42
C PRO A 260 -5.56 0.99 -30.04
N ALA A 261 -5.13 2.06 -30.72
CA ALA A 261 -6.00 3.08 -31.35
C ALA A 261 -7.23 2.48 -32.08
N CYS A 262 -7.00 1.57 -33.03
CA CYS A 262 -8.03 0.95 -33.85
C CYS A 262 -8.99 -0.02 -33.14
N GLU A 263 -8.93 -0.11 -31.81
CA GLU A 263 -9.71 -1.04 -30.99
C GLU A 263 -10.04 -0.46 -29.60
N ASN A 264 -9.87 0.86 -29.40
CA ASN A 264 -9.98 1.50 -28.08
C ASN A 264 -11.34 2.19 -27.83
N GLY A 265 -12.24 2.21 -28.80
CA GLY A 265 -13.57 2.80 -28.69
C GLY A 265 -13.60 4.32 -28.86
N VAL A 266 -12.50 4.95 -29.26
CA VAL A 266 -12.35 6.40 -29.39
C VAL A 266 -11.82 6.71 -30.78
N LYS A 267 -12.47 7.66 -31.48
CA LYS A 267 -11.94 8.17 -32.75
C LYS A 267 -10.65 8.97 -32.52
N ASP A 268 -9.50 8.37 -32.78
CA ASP A 268 -8.20 9.01 -32.60
C ASP A 268 -7.22 8.75 -33.76
N GLY A 269 -6.01 9.31 -33.65
CA GLY A 269 -4.96 9.12 -34.66
C GLY A 269 -5.39 9.53 -36.07
N ALA A 270 -5.34 8.57 -36.99
CA ALA A 270 -5.66 8.74 -38.41
C ALA A 270 -7.02 8.13 -38.80
N GLU A 271 -7.83 7.70 -37.84
CA GLU A 271 -9.11 7.03 -38.06
C GLU A 271 -10.13 7.93 -38.76
N THR A 272 -10.93 7.33 -39.65
CA THR A 272 -12.02 8.06 -40.30
C THR A 272 -13.33 7.97 -39.57
N ASP A 273 -13.55 6.88 -38.82
CA ASP A 273 -14.57 6.75 -37.78
C ASP A 273 -14.01 5.92 -36.60
N ILE A 274 -14.74 5.81 -35.49
CA ILE A 274 -14.27 5.12 -34.27
C ILE A 274 -13.75 3.71 -34.62
N ASP A 275 -12.48 3.44 -34.29
CA ASP A 275 -11.81 2.15 -34.44
C ASP A 275 -11.71 1.63 -35.89
N CYS A 276 -11.76 2.51 -36.91
CA CYS A 276 -11.74 2.09 -38.30
C CYS A 276 -11.22 3.12 -39.33
N GLY A 277 -10.81 2.59 -40.49
CA GLY A 277 -10.45 3.36 -41.67
C GLY A 277 -9.12 4.12 -41.53
N GLY A 278 -8.93 5.14 -42.37
CA GLY A 278 -7.74 6.00 -42.36
C GLY A 278 -6.50 5.39 -43.00
N GLY A 279 -6.63 4.21 -43.61
CA GLY A 279 -5.51 3.39 -44.13
C GLY A 279 -4.51 2.89 -43.09
N PHE A 280 -4.59 3.39 -41.86
CA PHE A 280 -3.80 2.97 -40.70
C PHE A 280 -4.45 1.77 -40.00
N CYS A 281 -5.78 1.78 -39.84
CA CYS A 281 -6.49 0.65 -39.24
C CYS A 281 -6.66 -0.49 -40.23
N THR A 282 -6.48 -1.72 -39.73
CA THR A 282 -6.75 -2.92 -40.51
C THR A 282 -8.25 -3.15 -40.69
N SER A 283 -9.05 -2.74 -39.70
CA SER A 283 -10.50 -2.61 -39.77
C SER A 283 -10.89 -1.49 -40.73
N ARG A 284 -11.67 -1.84 -41.75
CA ARG A 284 -12.38 -0.85 -42.55
C ARG A 284 -13.72 -0.53 -41.90
N CYS A 285 -14.19 0.68 -42.10
CA CYS A 285 -15.43 1.17 -41.54
C CYS A 285 -16.66 0.50 -42.16
N ASP A 286 -17.61 0.18 -41.29
CA ASP A 286 -18.92 -0.37 -41.61
C ASP A 286 -19.81 0.66 -42.33
N ASP A 287 -20.89 0.15 -42.90
CA ASP A 287 -21.93 0.92 -43.56
C ASP A 287 -22.47 2.06 -42.68
N GLY A 288 -22.48 3.28 -43.21
CA GLY A 288 -22.98 4.47 -42.52
C GLY A 288 -21.96 5.16 -41.59
N GLN A 289 -20.80 4.54 -41.33
CA GLN A 289 -19.68 5.18 -40.63
C GLN A 289 -18.98 6.20 -41.54
N LEU A 290 -18.26 7.14 -40.93
CA LEU A 290 -17.53 8.21 -41.60
C LEU A 290 -16.31 7.69 -42.36
N CYS A 291 -16.03 8.31 -43.51
CA CYS A 291 -14.91 7.97 -44.38
C CYS A 291 -14.30 9.21 -45.04
N ILE A 292 -13.07 9.10 -45.53
CA ILE A 292 -12.41 10.14 -46.33
C ILE A 292 -12.23 9.67 -47.78
N THR A 293 -11.85 8.41 -47.93
CA THR A 293 -11.55 7.69 -49.18
C THR A 293 -12.34 6.39 -49.25
N ASP A 294 -12.48 5.84 -50.46
CA ASP A 294 -13.17 4.57 -50.69
C ASP A 294 -12.53 3.40 -49.92
N ASP A 295 -11.21 3.41 -49.75
CA ASP A 295 -10.46 2.36 -49.03
C ASP A 295 -10.76 2.32 -47.53
N ASP A 296 -11.30 3.40 -46.97
CA ASP A 296 -11.72 3.43 -45.57
C ASP A 296 -12.92 2.52 -45.30
N CYS A 297 -13.69 2.18 -46.34
CA CYS A 297 -14.97 1.49 -46.21
C CYS A 297 -14.88 0.01 -46.56
N LEU A 298 -15.60 -0.84 -45.82
CA LEU A 298 -15.76 -2.26 -46.19
C LEU A 298 -16.42 -2.40 -47.57
N SER A 299 -17.39 -1.56 -47.87
CA SER A 299 -18.03 -1.48 -49.19
C SER A 299 -17.11 -0.94 -50.30
N SER A 300 -15.91 -0.48 -49.96
CA SER A 300 -14.97 0.20 -50.87
C SER A 300 -15.60 1.40 -51.58
N ALA A 301 -16.58 2.06 -50.94
CA ALA A 301 -17.30 3.19 -51.50
C ALA A 301 -17.61 4.22 -50.42
N CYS A 302 -16.95 5.37 -50.51
CA CYS A 302 -17.14 6.52 -49.63
C CYS A 302 -17.99 7.57 -50.33
N VAL A 303 -19.27 7.64 -49.98
CA VAL A 303 -20.27 8.47 -50.65
C VAL A 303 -20.64 9.70 -49.82
N VAL A 304 -21.08 10.77 -50.48
CA VAL A 304 -21.59 11.97 -49.79
C VAL A 304 -23.09 11.79 -49.54
N ASP A 305 -23.46 11.68 -48.26
CA ASP A 305 -24.83 11.64 -47.77
C ASP A 305 -25.13 12.92 -46.99
N MET A 306 -26.05 13.75 -47.50
CA MET A 306 -26.43 15.04 -46.91
C MET A 306 -25.23 15.97 -46.57
N GLY A 307 -24.17 15.93 -47.37
CA GLY A 307 -22.97 16.75 -47.17
C GLY A 307 -21.92 16.15 -46.24
N ILE A 308 -22.14 14.94 -45.71
CA ILE A 308 -21.20 14.18 -44.88
C ILE A 308 -20.73 12.96 -45.67
N LYS A 309 -19.41 12.69 -45.67
CA LYS A 309 -18.87 11.47 -46.30
C LYS A 309 -19.09 10.27 -45.38
N LYS A 310 -19.74 9.22 -45.90
CA LYS A 310 -20.02 7.97 -45.19
C LYS A 310 -19.80 6.76 -46.08
N CYS A 311 -19.47 5.64 -45.47
CA CYS A 311 -19.40 4.36 -46.15
C CYS A 311 -20.77 3.97 -46.68
N ALA A 312 -20.81 3.65 -47.97
CA ALA A 312 -22.04 3.30 -48.64
C ALA A 312 -22.63 2.06 -47.98
N GLY A 313 -23.82 2.22 -47.42
CA GLY A 313 -24.63 1.09 -46.98
C GLY A 313 -24.89 0.17 -48.15
N GLY A 314 -24.66 -1.13 -47.98
CA GLY A 314 -25.16 -2.15 -48.88
C GLY A 314 -26.69 -2.07 -48.93
N ALA A 315 -27.21 -1.18 -49.78
CA ALA A 315 -28.59 -1.26 -50.19
C ALA A 315 -28.74 -2.58 -51.00
N PRO A 316 -29.79 -3.37 -50.73
CA PRO A 316 -29.98 -4.70 -51.32
C PRO A 316 -30.06 -4.69 -52.86
#